data_AF-A0A1F0Q6D8-F1
#
_entry.id   AF-A0A1F0Q6D8-F1
#
_cell.length_a   1.000
_cell.length_b   1.000
_cell.length_c   1.000
_cell.angle_alpha   90.00
_cell.angle_beta   90.00
_cell.angle_gamma   90.00
#
_symmetry.space_group_name_H-M   'P 1'
#
loop_
_entity.id
_entity.type
_entity.pdbx_description
1 polymer ?
#
loop_
_entity_poly.entity_id
_entity_poly.type
_entity_poly.pdbx_seq_one_letter_code
_entity_poly.pdbx_strand_id
1 'polypeptide(L)'
;MIQAILSAILLFISSLFSFAGSSELPGSSGIAEVGSSQRNIVTGVPAGLVTANAQQMEFVVNSEWESAQQPDSFRVNFRDRVVQFSCDILSFHFESSGDGQLEITRDLRLDKICFGSQPDGAIMKLLASPVTVMVDPDASATPERIYFVRDGKAIALSR
;
A
#
# COMPACT_ATOMS: atom_id res chain seq x y z
N MET A 1 -41.51 -5.62 54.92
CA MET A 1 -40.83 -4.40 54.41
C MET A 1 -39.33 -4.62 54.18
N ILE A 2 -38.92 -5.81 53.71
CA ILE A 2 -37.51 -6.16 53.35
C ILE A 2 -37.39 -6.49 51.85
N GLN A 3 -38.53 -6.74 51.19
CA GLN A 3 -38.58 -7.23 49.81
C GLN A 3 -38.43 -6.12 48.74
N ALA A 4 -38.74 -4.87 49.08
CA ALA A 4 -38.60 -3.73 48.15
C ALA A 4 -37.14 -3.27 47.96
N ILE A 5 -36.28 -3.49 48.96
CA ILE A 5 -34.86 -3.08 48.91
C ILE A 5 -34.04 -4.06 48.06
N LEU A 6 -34.35 -5.37 48.12
CA LEU A 6 -33.66 -6.38 47.30
C LEU A 6 -33.87 -6.17 45.80
N SER A 7 -35.08 -5.75 45.38
CA SER A 7 -35.38 -5.51 43.96
C SER A 7 -34.62 -4.30 43.39
N ALA A 8 -34.37 -3.26 44.19
CA ALA A 8 -33.62 -2.09 43.74
C ALA A 8 -32.12 -2.38 43.58
N ILE A 9 -31.54 -3.21 44.45
CA ILE A 9 -30.13 -3.61 44.37
C ILE A 9 -29.87 -4.51 43.16
N LEU A 10 -30.77 -5.46 42.87
CA LEU A 10 -30.65 -6.33 41.69
C LEU A 10 -30.77 -5.54 40.37
N LEU A 11 -31.65 -4.54 40.30
CA LEU A 11 -31.75 -3.66 39.12
C LEU A 11 -30.52 -2.76 38.93
N PHE A 12 -29.91 -2.29 40.02
CA PHE A 12 -28.66 -1.54 39.96
C PHE A 12 -27.49 -2.39 39.44
N ILE A 13 -27.38 -3.64 39.89
CA ILE A 13 -26.35 -4.59 39.42
C ILE A 13 -26.59 -4.98 37.94
N SER A 14 -27.85 -5.13 37.53
CA SER A 14 -28.21 -5.37 36.11
C SER A 14 -27.78 -4.23 35.19
N SER A 15 -27.78 -2.99 35.69
CA SER A 15 -27.29 -1.82 34.96
C SER A 15 -25.76 -1.77 34.85
N LEU A 16 -25.03 -2.37 35.81
CA LEU A 16 -23.57 -2.46 35.77
C LEU A 16 -23.07 -3.50 34.75
N PHE A 17 -23.85 -4.55 34.48
CA PHE A 17 -23.51 -5.59 33.49
C PHE A 17 -24.04 -5.34 32.08
N SER A 18 -24.79 -4.26 31.86
CA SER A 18 -25.23 -3.85 30.52
C SER A 18 -24.14 -3.14 29.70
N PHE A 19 -22.94 -2.96 30.26
CA PHE A 19 -21.75 -2.45 29.54
C PHE A 19 -20.76 -3.54 29.11
N ALA A 20 -21.15 -4.82 29.19
CA ALA A 20 -20.45 -5.92 28.53
C ALA A 20 -21.17 -6.38 27.25
N GLY A 21 -21.79 -5.43 26.54
CA GLY A 21 -22.18 -5.62 25.15
C GLY A 21 -20.93 -5.48 24.29
N SER A 22 -20.33 -6.63 23.97
CA SER A 22 -19.30 -6.85 22.96
C SER A 22 -19.22 -5.73 21.91
N SER A 23 -18.46 -4.67 22.19
CA SER A 23 -17.76 -3.98 21.12
C SER A 23 -16.74 -4.98 20.66
N GLU A 24 -17.10 -5.74 19.62
CA GLU A 24 -16.15 -6.06 18.58
C GLU A 24 -15.41 -4.76 18.31
N LEU A 25 -14.24 -4.56 18.92
CA LEU A 25 -13.22 -3.74 18.30
C LEU A 25 -12.87 -4.57 17.06
N PRO A 26 -13.40 -4.24 15.86
CA PRO A 26 -12.95 -4.92 14.67
C PRO A 26 -11.46 -4.58 14.63
N GLY A 27 -10.62 -5.62 14.60
CA GLY A 27 -9.18 -5.50 14.74
C GLY A 27 -8.66 -4.21 14.13
N SER A 28 -8.25 -3.27 14.99
CA SER A 28 -7.75 -1.95 14.58
C SER A 28 -6.54 -2.07 13.65
N SER A 29 -5.91 -3.23 13.58
CA SER A 29 -4.89 -3.58 12.60
C SER A 29 -5.44 -3.68 11.18
N GLY A 30 -6.56 -4.36 10.95
CA GLY A 30 -7.11 -4.58 9.61
C GLY A 30 -7.57 -3.28 8.93
N ILE A 31 -8.14 -2.34 9.70
CA ILE A 31 -8.61 -1.04 9.17
C ILE A 31 -7.42 -0.09 8.92
N ALA A 32 -6.40 -0.11 9.79
CA ALA A 32 -5.19 0.69 9.61
C ALA A 32 -4.35 0.20 8.43
N GLU A 33 -4.30 -1.12 8.21
CA GLU A 33 -3.63 -1.77 7.09
C GLU A 33 -4.39 -1.53 5.78
N VAL A 34 -5.70 -1.78 5.68
CA VAL A 34 -6.49 -1.49 4.46
C VAL A 34 -6.35 -0.03 4.02
N GLY A 35 -6.23 0.91 4.98
CA GLY A 35 -5.91 2.31 4.69
C GLY A 35 -4.48 2.55 4.19
N SER A 36 -3.52 1.68 4.53
CA SER A 36 -2.08 1.83 4.21
C SER A 36 -1.79 1.80 2.73
N SER A 37 -2.23 0.77 2.01
CA SER A 37 -2.04 0.71 0.56
C SER A 37 -2.83 1.77 -0.19
N GLN A 38 -4.03 2.12 0.29
CA GLN A 38 -4.80 3.22 -0.31
C GLN A 38 -4.07 4.56 -0.16
N ARG A 39 -3.35 4.79 0.95
CA ARG A 39 -2.54 6.00 1.16
C ARG A 39 -1.34 6.09 0.22
N ASN A 40 -0.85 4.95 -0.29
CA ASN A 40 0.20 4.92 -1.32
C ASN A 40 -0.31 5.33 -2.71
N ILE A 41 -1.62 5.22 -2.94
CA ILE A 41 -2.23 5.59 -4.23
C ILE A 41 -2.69 7.04 -4.16
N VAL A 42 -2.06 7.87 -4.96
CA VAL A 42 -2.53 9.22 -5.24
C VAL A 42 -3.62 9.14 -6.31
N THR A 43 -4.83 9.54 -5.94
CA THR A 43 -5.93 9.75 -6.88
C THR A 43 -5.78 11.13 -7.54
N GLY A 44 -5.63 11.16 -8.86
CA GLY A 44 -5.26 12.39 -9.57
C GLY A 44 -3.75 12.48 -9.73
N VAL A 45 -3.24 11.95 -10.83
CA VAL A 45 -1.82 12.04 -11.21
C VAL A 45 -1.36 13.50 -11.16
N PRO A 46 -0.20 13.81 -10.53
CA PRO A 46 0.34 15.16 -10.54
C PRO A 46 0.40 15.74 -11.96
N ALA A 47 -0.03 16.99 -12.10
CA ALA A 47 -0.01 17.66 -13.39
C ALA A 47 1.44 17.94 -13.82
N GLY A 48 1.71 17.84 -15.12
CA GLY A 48 3.01 18.19 -15.70
C GLY A 48 4.08 17.11 -15.64
N LEU A 49 3.76 15.91 -15.14
CA LEU A 49 4.66 14.76 -15.24
C LEU A 49 4.93 14.41 -16.71
N VAL A 50 6.14 13.94 -16.97
CA VAL A 50 6.57 13.43 -18.28
C VAL A 50 6.98 11.97 -18.17
N THR A 51 6.80 11.21 -19.25
CA THR A 51 7.28 9.83 -19.29
C THR A 51 8.80 9.79 -19.16
N ALA A 52 9.30 8.88 -18.32
CA ALA A 52 10.74 8.69 -18.15
C ALA A 52 11.40 8.29 -19.48
N ASN A 53 12.50 8.94 -19.83
CA ASN A 53 13.26 8.60 -21.04
C ASN A 53 14.13 7.34 -20.82
N ALA A 54 14.77 6.85 -21.87
CA ALA A 54 15.57 5.62 -21.82
C ALA A 54 16.70 5.65 -20.77
N GLN A 55 17.40 6.77 -20.62
CA GLN A 55 18.48 6.91 -19.63
C GLN A 55 17.93 6.90 -18.20
N GLN A 56 16.81 7.57 -17.97
CA GLN A 56 16.12 7.55 -16.68
C GLN A 56 15.60 6.15 -16.37
N MET A 57 15.00 5.46 -17.35
CA MET A 57 14.52 4.10 -17.19
C MET A 57 15.64 3.13 -16.85
N GLU A 58 16.80 3.24 -17.51
CA GLU A 58 17.99 2.47 -17.17
C GLU A 58 18.37 2.67 -15.70
N PHE A 59 18.33 3.90 -15.21
CA PHE A 59 18.58 4.17 -13.80
C PHE A 59 17.46 3.60 -12.90
N VAL A 60 16.18 3.80 -13.23
CA VAL A 60 15.03 3.32 -12.43
C VAL A 60 15.14 1.82 -12.16
N VAL A 61 15.40 1.02 -13.18
CA VAL A 61 15.43 -0.45 -13.05
C VAL A 61 16.70 -1.00 -12.40
N ASN A 62 17.70 -0.15 -12.15
CA ASN A 62 18.94 -0.51 -11.45
C ASN A 62 18.95 -0.06 -9.97
N SER A 63 17.79 0.33 -9.47
CA SER A 63 17.62 1.08 -8.23
C SER A 63 16.55 0.50 -7.33
N GLU A 64 16.58 0.95 -6.08
CA GLU A 64 15.56 0.68 -5.08
C GLU A 64 14.71 1.93 -4.85
N TRP A 65 13.42 1.69 -4.58
CA TRP A 65 12.42 2.72 -4.46
C TRP A 65 11.45 2.40 -3.33
N GLU A 66 11.05 3.41 -2.59
CA GLU A 66 10.10 3.32 -1.48
C GLU A 66 8.93 4.25 -1.76
N SER A 67 7.75 3.94 -1.21
CA SER A 67 6.63 4.88 -1.28
C SER A 67 7.00 6.22 -0.68
N ALA A 68 6.83 7.29 -1.45
CA ALA A 68 7.04 8.64 -0.97
C ALA A 68 6.05 9.02 0.15
N GLN A 69 4.89 8.34 0.20
CA GLN A 69 3.84 8.65 1.17
C GLN A 69 3.99 7.82 2.44
N GLN A 70 4.40 6.55 2.31
CA GLN A 70 4.55 5.61 3.42
C GLN A 70 5.72 4.65 3.16
N PRO A 71 6.97 5.07 3.40
CA PRO A 71 8.18 4.33 3.01
C PRO A 71 8.25 2.90 3.57
N ASP A 72 7.80 2.70 4.82
CA ASP A 72 7.78 1.39 5.48
C ASP A 72 6.72 0.42 4.92
N SER A 73 5.83 0.91 4.05
CA SER A 73 4.64 0.16 3.64
C SER A 73 4.73 -0.45 2.24
N PHE A 74 5.57 0.10 1.37
CA PHE A 74 5.72 -0.33 -0.02
C PHE A 74 7.11 0.06 -0.54
N ARG A 75 7.82 -0.93 -1.05
CA ARG A 75 9.18 -0.83 -1.58
C ARG A 75 9.31 -1.72 -2.80
N VAL A 76 10.05 -1.25 -3.80
CA VAL A 76 10.36 -1.97 -5.02
C VAL A 76 11.86 -1.98 -5.19
N ASN A 77 12.45 -3.18 -5.13
CA ASN A 77 13.84 -3.40 -5.44
C ASN A 77 13.93 -4.19 -6.75
N PHE A 78 14.27 -3.48 -7.83
CA PHE A 78 14.39 -4.08 -9.16
C PHE A 78 15.59 -5.01 -9.28
N ARG A 79 16.70 -4.69 -8.60
CA ARG A 79 17.91 -5.52 -8.65
C ARG A 79 17.66 -6.90 -8.06
N ASP A 80 17.04 -6.93 -6.90
CA ASP A 80 16.76 -8.16 -6.17
C ASP A 80 15.43 -8.80 -6.60
N ARG A 81 14.68 -8.14 -7.49
CA ARG A 81 13.40 -8.63 -8.01
C ARG A 81 12.37 -8.86 -6.91
N VAL A 82 12.33 -7.94 -5.94
CA VAL A 82 11.45 -8.00 -4.76
C VAL A 82 10.56 -6.77 -4.63
N VAL A 83 9.24 -6.99 -4.59
CA VAL A 83 8.28 -6.00 -4.10
C VAL A 83 8.00 -6.34 -2.65
N GLN A 84 8.32 -5.41 -1.76
CA GLN A 84 8.05 -5.54 -0.35
C GLN A 84 6.89 -4.63 0.04
N PHE A 85 5.94 -5.21 0.77
CA PHE A 85 4.87 -4.51 1.44
C PHE A 85 5.13 -4.51 2.95
N SER A 86 4.24 -3.89 3.72
CA SER A 86 4.36 -3.79 5.19
C SER A 86 4.59 -5.16 5.86
N CYS A 87 4.02 -6.22 5.28
CA CYS A 87 4.07 -7.57 5.85
C CYS A 87 4.47 -8.64 4.83
N ASP A 88 4.09 -8.45 3.56
CA ASP A 88 4.31 -9.39 2.47
C ASP A 88 5.59 -9.07 1.70
N ILE A 89 6.31 -10.11 1.28
CA ILE A 89 7.46 -9.99 0.37
C ILE A 89 7.19 -10.87 -0.84
N LEU A 90 7.15 -10.26 -2.02
CA LEU A 90 6.83 -10.91 -3.28
C LEU A 90 8.02 -10.84 -4.22
N SER A 91 8.41 -11.98 -4.79
CA SER A 91 9.30 -11.98 -5.96
C SER A 91 8.54 -11.57 -7.21
N PHE A 92 9.20 -10.85 -8.12
CA PHE A 92 8.60 -10.43 -9.38
C PHE A 92 9.57 -10.47 -10.55
N HIS A 93 9.04 -10.70 -11.75
CA HIS A 93 9.71 -10.35 -12.98
C HIS A 93 9.27 -8.96 -13.43
N PHE A 94 10.17 -8.21 -14.06
CA PHE A 94 9.79 -6.96 -14.70
C PHE A 94 10.37 -6.86 -16.09
N GLU A 95 9.59 -6.26 -16.98
CA GLU A 95 9.98 -5.93 -18.33
C GLU A 95 9.75 -4.44 -18.54
N SER A 96 10.82 -3.71 -18.85
CA SER A 96 10.73 -2.30 -19.22
C SER A 96 10.77 -2.18 -20.74
N SER A 97 9.84 -1.42 -21.30
CA SER A 97 9.93 -0.99 -22.70
C SER A 97 10.62 0.38 -22.79
N GLY A 98 11.24 0.67 -23.94
CA GLY A 98 11.98 1.92 -24.16
C GLY A 98 11.12 3.18 -24.18
N ASP A 99 9.79 3.05 -24.13
CA ASP A 99 8.80 4.13 -24.03
C ASP A 99 8.36 4.40 -22.58
N GLY A 100 9.08 3.88 -21.58
CA GLY A 100 8.82 4.15 -20.17
C GLY A 100 7.67 3.34 -19.58
N GLN A 101 7.17 2.31 -20.27
CA GLN A 101 6.28 1.34 -19.63
C GLN A 101 7.07 0.30 -18.88
N LEU A 102 6.45 -0.17 -17.81
CA LEU A 102 6.97 -1.20 -16.94
C LEU A 102 5.88 -2.22 -16.69
N GLU A 103 6.09 -3.43 -17.17
CA GLU A 103 5.29 -4.59 -16.81
C GLU A 103 5.90 -5.26 -15.57
N ILE A 104 5.09 -5.51 -14.55
CA ILE A 104 5.49 -6.22 -13.33
C ILE A 104 4.66 -7.48 -13.25
N THR A 105 5.32 -8.61 -13.44
CA THR A 105 4.71 -9.94 -13.39
C THR A 105 5.10 -10.60 -12.08
N ARG A 106 4.09 -10.95 -11.27
CA ARG A 106 4.33 -11.63 -9.99
C ARG A 106 4.87 -13.04 -10.24
N ASP A 107 6.00 -13.36 -9.62
CA ASP A 107 6.44 -14.74 -9.51
C ASP A 107 5.68 -15.42 -8.36
N LEU A 108 5.28 -16.67 -8.55
CA LEU A 108 4.56 -17.44 -7.51
C LEU A 108 5.45 -17.81 -6.30
N ARG A 109 6.68 -17.27 -6.21
CA ARG A 109 7.54 -17.40 -5.03
C ARG A 109 7.16 -16.33 -4.01
N LEU A 110 6.62 -16.80 -2.90
CA LEU A 110 6.11 -16.00 -1.80
C LEU A 110 6.99 -16.30 -0.59
N ASP A 111 7.91 -15.39 -0.30
CA ASP A 111 8.87 -15.58 0.81
C ASP A 111 8.20 -15.34 2.16
N LYS A 112 7.20 -14.45 2.21
CA LYS A 112 6.39 -14.19 3.40
C LYS A 112 5.00 -13.68 3.01
N ILE A 113 3.96 -14.30 3.58
CA ILE A 113 2.56 -13.88 3.42
C ILE A 113 1.95 -13.70 4.81
N CYS A 114 1.29 -12.57 5.02
CA CYS A 114 0.46 -12.31 6.17
C CYS A 114 -1.00 -12.57 5.78
N PHE A 115 -1.62 -13.56 6.43
CA PHE A 115 -3.02 -13.90 6.20
C PHE A 115 -3.93 -12.86 6.89
N GLY A 116 -4.68 -12.09 6.11
CA GLY A 116 -5.58 -11.01 6.57
C GLY A 116 -6.22 -10.24 5.42
N SER A 117 -7.06 -9.23 5.72
CA SER A 117 -7.57 -8.29 4.71
C SER A 117 -6.41 -7.52 4.10
N GLN A 118 -5.88 -7.99 2.97
CA GLN A 118 -4.58 -7.52 2.49
C GLN A 118 -4.62 -6.02 2.22
N PRO A 119 -3.80 -5.21 2.93
CA PRO A 119 -3.59 -3.80 2.63
C PRO A 119 -3.29 -3.64 1.14
N ASP A 120 -2.38 -4.47 0.64
CA ASP A 120 -1.69 -4.33 -0.64
C ASP A 120 -2.56 -4.49 -1.87
N GLY A 121 -3.82 -4.90 -1.72
CA GLY A 121 -4.75 -5.16 -2.82
C GLY A 121 -4.92 -3.98 -3.77
N ALA A 122 -4.83 -2.74 -3.27
CA ALA A 122 -4.97 -1.55 -4.12
C ALA A 122 -3.72 -1.34 -5.00
N ILE A 123 -2.52 -1.43 -4.41
CA ILE A 123 -1.26 -1.37 -5.16
C ILE A 123 -1.18 -2.54 -6.14
N MET A 124 -1.44 -3.76 -5.68
CA MET A 124 -1.42 -4.95 -6.53
C MET A 124 -2.40 -4.85 -7.69
N LYS A 125 -3.59 -4.27 -7.48
CA LYS A 125 -4.54 -4.00 -8.57
C LYS A 125 -3.98 -3.01 -9.59
N LEU A 126 -3.27 -1.97 -9.15
CA LEU A 126 -2.63 -1.02 -10.05
C LEU A 126 -1.50 -1.69 -10.85
N LEU A 127 -0.68 -2.52 -10.19
CA LEU A 127 0.45 -3.24 -10.79
C LEU A 127 0.08 -4.49 -11.58
N ALA A 128 -1.19 -4.93 -11.56
CA ALA A 128 -1.67 -6.14 -12.25
C ALA A 128 -1.61 -6.06 -13.79
N SER A 129 -1.10 -4.97 -14.36
CA SER A 129 -0.75 -4.85 -15.77
C SER A 129 0.22 -3.66 -15.92
N PRO A 130 0.72 -3.34 -17.14
CA PRO A 130 1.77 -2.34 -17.32
C PRO A 130 1.43 -0.94 -16.79
N VAL A 131 2.36 -0.34 -16.05
CA VAL A 131 2.31 1.06 -15.61
C VAL A 131 3.25 1.91 -16.44
N THR A 132 2.95 3.19 -16.58
CA THR A 132 3.89 4.15 -17.14
C THR A 132 4.73 4.73 -16.03
N VAL A 133 6.06 4.67 -16.15
CA VAL A 133 6.99 5.36 -15.26
C VAL A 133 7.07 6.82 -15.72
N MET A 134 6.64 7.71 -14.85
CA MET A 134 6.70 9.15 -15.08
C MET A 134 7.60 9.84 -14.06
N VAL A 135 8.13 11.00 -14.42
CA VAL A 135 9.03 11.83 -13.62
C VAL A 135 8.59 13.28 -13.70
N ASP A 136 9.12 14.10 -12.79
CA ASP A 136 9.00 15.56 -12.88
C ASP A 136 9.71 16.06 -14.18
N PRO A 137 9.20 17.11 -14.83
CA PRO A 137 9.69 17.55 -16.15
C PRO A 137 11.14 18.04 -16.14
N ASP A 138 11.65 18.45 -14.98
CA ASP A 138 13.02 18.88 -14.72
C ASP A 138 13.88 17.80 -14.05
N ALA A 139 13.39 16.57 -13.94
CA ALA A 139 14.12 15.46 -13.36
C ALA A 139 15.43 15.19 -14.12
N SER A 140 16.50 14.94 -13.37
CA SER A 140 17.80 14.59 -13.93
C SER A 140 17.78 13.20 -14.58
N ALA A 141 18.93 12.77 -15.13
CA ALA A 141 19.12 11.39 -15.57
C ALA A 141 18.98 10.36 -14.43
N THR A 142 19.15 10.81 -13.19
CA THR A 142 19.05 10.01 -11.96
C THR A 142 17.94 10.59 -11.08
N PRO A 143 16.66 10.41 -11.44
CA PRO A 143 15.55 11.01 -10.70
C PRO A 143 15.55 10.58 -9.24
N GLU A 144 15.26 11.53 -8.33
CA GLU A 144 15.03 11.26 -6.90
C GLU A 144 13.59 10.82 -6.61
N ARG A 145 12.67 11.10 -7.54
CA ARG A 145 11.25 10.75 -7.46
C ARG A 145 10.75 10.24 -8.80
N ILE A 146 9.98 9.16 -8.75
CA ILE A 146 9.27 8.60 -9.91
C ILE A 146 7.81 8.35 -9.54
N TYR A 147 6.99 8.10 -10.56
CA TYR A 147 5.59 7.79 -10.40
C TYR A 147 5.24 6.59 -11.26
N PHE A 148 4.63 5.56 -10.67
CA PHE A 148 3.94 4.52 -11.43
C PHE A 148 2.53 4.98 -11.72
N VAL A 149 2.25 5.28 -12.99
CA VAL A 149 1.01 5.91 -13.42
C VAL A 149 0.17 4.97 -14.28
N ARG A 150 -1.13 4.92 -13.97
CA ARG A 150 -2.13 4.15 -14.72
C ARG A 150 -3.54 4.65 -14.40
N ASP A 151 -4.40 4.75 -15.41
CA ASP A 151 -5.83 5.04 -15.27
C ASP A 151 -6.14 6.23 -14.34
N GLY A 152 -5.34 7.30 -14.43
CA GLY A 152 -5.51 8.50 -13.60
C GLY A 152 -5.11 8.33 -12.13
N LYS A 153 -4.45 7.23 -11.78
CA LYS A 153 -3.88 6.94 -10.46
C LYS A 153 -2.36 6.88 -10.55
N ALA A 154 -1.71 7.24 -9.45
CA ALA A 154 -0.26 7.15 -9.34
C ALA A 154 0.17 6.54 -8.01
N ILE A 155 1.28 5.81 -8.01
CA ILE A 155 2.07 5.56 -6.80
C ILE A 155 3.34 6.40 -6.93
N ALA A 156 3.52 7.34 -6.00
CA ALA A 156 4.74 8.14 -5.93
C ALA A 156 5.82 7.36 -5.17
N LEU A 157 7.02 7.31 -5.74
CA LEU A 157 8.15 6.58 -5.20
C LEU A 157 9.36 7.51 -5.07
N SER A 158 10.10 7.38 -3.98
CA SER A 158 11.33 8.09 -3.69
C SER A 158 12.46 7.13 -3.33
N ARG A 159 13.67 7.66 -3.29
CA ARG A 159 14.91 6.94 -2.99
C ARG A 159 15.47 7.39 -1.65
#